data_AF-A0A381RDE2-F1
#
_entry.id   AF-A0A381RDE2-F1
#
_cell.length_a   1.000
_cell.length_b   1.000
_cell.length_c   1.000
_cell.angle_alpha   90.00
_cell.angle_beta   90.00
_cell.angle_gamma   90.00
#
_symmetry.space_group_name_H-M   'P 1'
#
loop_
_entity.id
_entity.type
_entity.pdbx_description
1 polymer ?
#
loop_
_entity_poly.entity_id
_entity_poly.type
_entity_poly.pdbx_seq_one_letter_code
_entity_poly.pdbx_strand_id
1 'polypeptide(L)'
;MDQTVPMNKSFGTATTGKLGMWLFIVMDGLTFGAILIGGLGLRYSAASWPAAGTILNVPLTAFNTFLLICSSFTMVMALNSVVNANQKGLVKYLAFTITGGLIFLCVQAWEYTHFFIGNEHLGNMLAETGLSGNQFLPTTGIYGAVFYTTTMFHGLHVLSGVIYLSVILSMALKQKFASDNYDRLEIAGLFWHFIDLVWILVFTLIYLL
;
A
#
# COMPACT_ATOMS: atom_id res chain seq x y z
N MET A 1 -38.36 -10.74 -43.04
CA MET A 1 -37.83 -9.41 -42.70
C MET A 1 -37.12 -9.55 -41.37
N ASP A 2 -35.79 -9.73 -41.41
CA ASP A 2 -34.98 -9.98 -40.22
C ASP A 2 -34.29 -8.66 -39.87
N GLN A 3 -34.88 -7.89 -38.94
CA GLN A 3 -34.34 -6.61 -38.52
C GLN A 3 -33.38 -6.83 -37.36
N THR A 4 -32.08 -6.89 -37.67
CA THR A 4 -31.04 -6.92 -36.64
C THR A 4 -30.92 -5.52 -36.02
N VAL A 5 -31.42 -5.40 -34.79
CA VAL A 5 -31.23 -4.19 -33.98
C VAL A 5 -29.73 -4.00 -33.76
N PRO A 6 -29.13 -2.86 -34.18
CA PRO A 6 -27.72 -2.61 -33.92
C PRO A 6 -27.55 -2.42 -32.41
N MET A 7 -26.91 -3.38 -31.74
CA MET A 7 -26.52 -3.21 -30.34
C MET A 7 -25.49 -2.08 -30.26
N ASN A 8 -25.95 -0.89 -29.90
CA ASN A 8 -25.09 0.19 -29.44
C ASN A 8 -24.38 -0.30 -28.16
N LYS A 9 -23.09 -0.61 -28.26
CA LYS A 9 -22.24 -0.86 -27.09
C LYS A 9 -22.02 0.46 -26.35
N SER A 10 -23.05 0.89 -25.62
CA SER A 10 -23.02 2.08 -24.76
C SER A 10 -22.09 1.91 -23.55
N PHE A 11 -21.68 0.68 -23.24
CA PHE A 11 -20.71 0.38 -22.20
C PHE A 11 -19.41 -0.08 -22.83
N GLY A 12 -18.31 0.59 -22.48
CA GLY A 12 -16.97 0.19 -22.89
C GLY A 12 -16.73 -1.27 -22.52
N THR A 13 -16.18 -2.05 -23.44
CA THR A 13 -15.89 -3.47 -23.20
C THR A 13 -14.77 -3.57 -22.16
N ALA A 14 -15.13 -3.77 -20.88
CA ALA A 14 -14.15 -4.05 -19.84
C ALA A 14 -13.42 -5.34 -20.19
N THR A 15 -12.10 -5.28 -20.32
CA THR A 15 -11.29 -6.47 -20.56
C THR A 15 -11.37 -7.39 -19.34
N THR A 16 -11.39 -8.70 -19.57
CA THR A 16 -11.54 -9.72 -18.50
C THR A 16 -10.50 -9.53 -17.39
N GLY A 17 -9.29 -9.09 -17.74
CA GLY A 17 -8.23 -8.77 -16.76
C GLY A 17 -8.57 -7.59 -15.85
N LYS A 18 -9.22 -6.55 -16.37
CA LYS A 18 -9.63 -5.38 -15.59
C LYS A 18 -10.74 -5.73 -14.61
N LEU A 19 -11.72 -6.53 -15.05
CA LEU A 19 -12.78 -7.04 -14.18
C LEU A 19 -12.21 -7.93 -13.06
N GLY A 20 -11.29 -8.84 -13.42
CA GLY A 20 -10.60 -9.69 -12.44
C GLY A 20 -9.83 -8.88 -11.41
N MET A 21 -9.14 -7.82 -11.84
CA MET A 21 -8.42 -6.92 -10.94
C MET A 21 -9.35 -6.17 -9.98
N TRP A 22 -10.49 -5.66 -10.47
CA TRP A 22 -11.48 -5.01 -9.60
C TRP A 22 -12.05 -5.98 -8.56
N LEU A 23 -12.36 -7.21 -8.96
CA LEU A 23 -12.84 -8.22 -8.01
C LEU A 23 -11.78 -8.53 -6.95
N PHE A 24 -10.51 -8.67 -7.37
CA PHE A 24 -9.39 -8.86 -6.45
C PHE A 24 -9.26 -7.68 -5.46
N ILE A 25 -9.32 -6.43 -5.95
CA ILE A 25 -9.25 -5.22 -5.11
C ILE A 25 -10.36 -5.20 -4.08
N VAL A 26 -11.59 -5.57 -4.46
CA VAL A 26 -12.72 -5.61 -3.52
C VAL A 26 -12.48 -6.65 -2.43
N MET A 27 -12.05 -7.86 -2.79
CA MET A 27 -11.79 -8.93 -1.82
C MET A 27 -10.63 -8.58 -0.87
N ASP A 28 -9.58 -7.97 -1.40
CA ASP A 28 -8.45 -7.52 -0.59
C ASP A 28 -8.85 -6.35 0.32
N GLY A 29 -9.64 -5.41 -0.19
CA GLY A 29 -10.23 -4.31 0.59
C GLY A 29 -11.11 -4.80 1.74
N LEU A 30 -11.88 -5.87 1.54
CA LEU A 30 -12.65 -6.51 2.62
C LEU A 30 -11.74 -7.15 3.67
N THR A 31 -10.62 -7.75 3.26
CA THR A 31 -9.64 -8.35 4.19
C THR A 31 -8.97 -7.27 5.05
N PHE A 32 -8.52 -6.17 4.45
CA PHE A 32 -8.04 -5.00 5.20
C PHE A 32 -9.12 -4.41 6.11
N GLY A 33 -10.34 -4.28 5.61
CA GLY A 33 -11.48 -3.80 6.40
C GLY A 33 -11.74 -4.66 7.64
N ALA A 34 -11.68 -5.99 7.50
CA ALA A 34 -11.84 -6.91 8.62
C ALA A 34 -10.71 -6.76 9.67
N ILE A 35 -9.46 -6.66 9.24
CA ILE A 35 -8.31 -6.47 10.12
C ILE A 35 -8.45 -5.14 10.89
N LEU A 36 -8.83 -4.07 10.20
CA LEU A 36 -8.94 -2.73 10.79
C LEU A 36 -10.13 -2.60 11.75
N ILE A 37 -11.30 -3.13 11.38
CA ILE A 37 -12.47 -3.17 12.26
C ILE A 37 -12.18 -4.03 13.49
N GLY A 38 -11.53 -5.20 13.30
CA GLY A 38 -11.09 -6.04 14.40
C GLY A 38 -10.11 -5.32 15.33
N GLY A 39 -9.13 -4.61 14.77
CA GLY A 39 -8.18 -3.78 15.51
C GLY A 39 -8.85 -2.67 16.32
N LEU A 40 -9.84 -1.98 15.74
CA LEU A 40 -10.64 -0.96 16.43
C LEU A 40 -11.50 -1.55 17.56
N GLY A 41 -12.09 -2.74 17.35
CA GLY A 41 -12.84 -3.44 18.40
C GLY A 41 -11.96 -3.83 19.59
N LEU A 42 -10.73 -4.31 19.31
CA LEU A 42 -9.73 -4.60 20.33
C LEU A 42 -9.27 -3.34 21.07
N ARG A 43 -9.10 -2.23 20.36
CA ARG A 43 -8.82 -0.92 20.95
C ARG A 43 -9.92 -0.47 21.90
N TYR A 44 -11.18 -0.54 21.47
CA TYR A 44 -12.33 -0.12 22.30
C TYR A 44 -12.46 -0.96 23.58
N SER A 45 -12.02 -2.22 23.53
CA SER A 45 -12.09 -3.15 24.66
C SER A 45 -10.86 -3.11 25.57
N ALA A 46 -9.79 -2.40 25.18
CA ALA A 46 -8.55 -2.34 25.96
C ALA A 46 -8.65 -1.33 27.11
N ALA A 47 -8.19 -1.72 28.30
CA ALA A 47 -8.20 -0.87 29.49
C ALA A 47 -7.21 0.31 29.41
N SER A 48 -6.14 0.16 28.64
CA SER A 48 -5.15 1.20 28.36
C SER A 48 -4.66 1.08 26.92
N TRP A 49 -4.59 2.21 26.22
CA TRP A 49 -4.04 2.32 24.88
C TRP A 49 -3.04 3.48 24.84
N PRO A 50 -1.83 3.29 24.30
CA PRO A 50 -0.82 4.34 24.30
C PRO A 50 -1.24 5.51 23.40
N ALA A 51 -0.94 6.73 23.83
CA ALA A 51 -1.25 7.93 23.06
C ALA A 51 -0.47 7.98 21.74
N ALA A 52 -1.09 8.53 20.69
CA ALA A 52 -0.43 8.73 19.41
C ALA A 52 0.88 9.54 19.56
N GLY A 53 1.97 9.04 18.97
CA GLY A 53 3.27 9.71 18.97
C GLY A 53 4.18 9.45 20.18
N THR A 54 3.76 8.67 21.19
CA THR A 54 4.64 8.30 22.30
C THR A 54 5.53 7.10 22.00
N ILE A 55 5.07 6.20 21.13
CA ILE A 55 5.80 4.97 20.75
C ILE A 55 6.20 4.99 19.27
N LEU A 56 5.34 5.54 18.42
CA LEU A 56 5.52 5.56 16.96
C LEU A 56 6.08 6.90 16.49
N ASN A 57 7.02 6.85 15.53
CA ASN A 57 7.64 8.04 14.96
C ASN A 57 6.75 8.70 13.90
N VAL A 58 5.69 9.38 14.35
CA VAL A 58 4.68 10.01 13.48
C VAL A 58 5.29 10.91 12.39
N PRO A 59 6.31 11.76 12.63
CA PRO A 59 6.88 12.60 11.57
C PRO A 59 7.56 11.80 10.45
N LEU A 60 8.27 10.72 10.81
CA LEU A 60 8.96 9.86 9.85
C LEU A 60 7.93 9.10 8.99
N THR A 61 6.91 8.53 9.64
CA THR A 61 5.85 7.79 8.96
C THR A 61 4.95 8.71 8.13
N ALA A 62 4.73 9.95 8.57
CA ALA A 62 4.02 10.97 7.79
C ALA A 62 4.79 11.35 6.52
N PHE A 63 6.11 11.55 6.61
CA PHE A 63 6.95 11.77 5.43
C PHE A 63 6.92 10.57 4.48
N ASN A 64 6.94 9.35 5.03
CA ASN A 64 6.86 8.13 4.25
C ASN A 64 5.52 8.00 3.50
N THR A 65 4.42 8.39 4.17
CA THR A 65 3.07 8.42 3.58
C THR A 65 2.97 9.47 2.47
N PHE A 66 3.53 10.66 2.68
CA PHE A 66 3.63 11.69 1.63
C PHE A 66 4.39 11.17 0.40
N LEU A 67 5.49 10.44 0.62
CA LEU A 67 6.29 9.85 -0.44
C LEU A 67 5.52 8.79 -1.24
N LEU A 68 4.68 7.98 -0.59
CA LEU A 68 3.77 7.05 -1.29
C LEU A 68 2.73 7.77 -2.16
N ILE A 69 2.13 8.84 -1.65
CA ILE A 69 1.18 9.66 -2.44
C ILE A 69 1.88 10.26 -3.67
N CYS A 70 3.12 10.75 -3.52
CA CYS A 70 3.92 11.19 -4.65
C CYS A 70 4.22 10.04 -5.65
N SER A 71 4.51 8.83 -5.16
CA SER A 71 4.72 7.64 -5.98
C SER A 71 3.47 7.22 -6.78
N SER A 72 2.29 7.40 -6.17
CA SER A 72 0.99 7.24 -6.80
C SER A 72 0.82 8.24 -7.94
N PHE A 73 1.14 9.52 -7.72
CA PHE A 73 1.12 10.53 -8.77
C PHE A 73 2.08 10.21 -9.92
N THR A 74 3.30 9.75 -9.63
CA THR A 74 4.25 9.36 -10.70
C THR A 74 3.75 8.14 -11.49
N MET A 75 2.97 7.25 -10.89
CA MET A 75 2.36 6.13 -11.62
C MET A 75 1.34 6.61 -12.67
N VAL A 76 0.53 7.62 -12.34
CA VAL A 76 -0.39 8.26 -13.31
C VAL A 76 0.39 8.92 -14.45
N MET A 77 1.50 9.59 -14.14
CA MET A 77 2.37 10.19 -15.17
C MET A 77 3.01 9.12 -16.08
N ALA A 78 3.32 7.94 -15.53
CA ALA A 78 3.82 6.81 -16.30
C ALA A 78 2.76 6.32 -17.30
N LEU A 79 1.51 6.18 -16.86
CA LEU A 79 0.39 5.82 -17.73
C LEU A 79 0.14 6.88 -18.82
N ASN A 80 0.16 8.16 -18.46
CA ASN A 80 0.02 9.23 -19.46
C ASN A 80 1.17 9.21 -20.49
N SER A 81 2.39 8.86 -20.05
CA SER A 81 3.54 8.76 -20.96
C SER A 81 3.39 7.60 -21.96
N VAL A 82 2.78 6.48 -21.58
CA VAL A 82 2.54 5.38 -22.54
C VAL A 82 1.48 5.75 -23.57
N VAL A 83 0.43 6.48 -23.17
CA VAL A 83 -0.62 6.95 -24.08
C VAL A 83 -0.07 7.94 -25.12
N ASN A 84 0.88 8.79 -24.71
CA ASN A 84 1.57 9.73 -25.61
C ASN A 84 2.75 9.10 -26.38
N ALA A 85 2.85 7.76 -26.43
CA ALA A 85 3.94 7.02 -27.05
C ALA A 85 5.36 7.44 -26.60
N ASN A 86 5.49 8.01 -25.40
CA ASN A 86 6.76 8.48 -24.84
C ASN A 86 7.39 7.41 -23.94
N GLN A 87 8.14 6.49 -24.57
CA GLN A 87 8.80 5.37 -23.88
C GLN A 87 9.79 5.83 -22.80
N LYS A 88 10.53 6.93 -23.04
CA LYS A 88 11.50 7.46 -22.08
C LYS A 88 10.79 8.02 -20.85
N GLY A 89 9.66 8.71 -21.05
CA GLY A 89 8.79 9.18 -19.97
C GLY A 89 8.26 8.02 -19.13
N LEU A 90 7.73 6.98 -19.78
CA LEU A 90 7.21 5.78 -19.10
C LEU A 90 8.26 5.16 -18.17
N VAL A 91 9.46 4.88 -18.68
CA VAL A 91 10.56 4.28 -17.89
C VAL A 91 10.95 5.17 -16.72
N LYS A 92 11.07 6.49 -16.94
CA LYS A 92 11.46 7.45 -15.90
C LYS A 92 10.44 7.50 -14.76
N TYR A 93 9.16 7.66 -15.08
CA TYR A 93 8.12 7.77 -14.05
C TYR A 93 7.88 6.45 -13.32
N LEU A 94 7.92 5.33 -14.03
CA LEU A 94 7.79 4.00 -13.42
C LEU A 94 8.97 3.69 -12.48
N ALA A 95 10.18 4.09 -12.84
CA ALA A 95 11.34 3.99 -11.96
C ALA A 95 11.16 4.82 -10.68
N PHE A 96 10.65 6.06 -10.78
CA PHE A 96 10.35 6.87 -9.59
C PHE A 96 9.30 6.23 -8.68
N THR A 97 8.24 5.65 -9.26
CA THR A 97 7.22 4.93 -8.48
C THR A 97 7.83 3.76 -7.70
N ILE A 98 8.67 2.95 -8.37
CA ILE A 98 9.37 1.81 -7.74
C ILE A 98 10.33 2.28 -6.64
N THR A 99 11.14 3.31 -6.92
CA THR A 99 12.04 3.87 -5.91
C THR A 99 11.26 4.38 -4.69
N GLY A 100 10.11 5.02 -4.90
CA GLY A 100 9.25 5.45 -3.81
C GLY A 100 8.78 4.28 -2.94
N GLY A 101 8.30 3.21 -3.58
CA GLY A 101 7.90 1.98 -2.86
C GLY A 101 9.05 1.28 -2.13
N LEU A 102 10.25 1.27 -2.70
CA LEU A 102 11.44 0.71 -2.05
C LEU A 102 11.86 1.52 -0.82
N ILE A 103 11.88 2.85 -0.93
CA ILE A 103 12.16 3.73 0.21
C ILE A 103 11.15 3.46 1.32
N PHE A 104 9.87 3.33 0.96
CA PHE A 104 8.81 3.02 1.90
C PHE A 104 9.07 1.72 2.67
N LEU A 105 9.41 0.63 1.96
CA LEU A 105 9.74 -0.66 2.57
C LEU A 105 10.99 -0.57 3.46
N CYS A 106 12.00 0.20 3.06
CA CYS A 106 13.21 0.40 3.85
C CYS A 106 12.93 1.16 5.15
N VAL A 107 12.13 2.23 5.09
CA VAL A 107 11.73 2.99 6.29
C VAL A 107 10.93 2.10 7.23
N GLN A 108 9.99 1.31 6.72
CA GLN A 108 9.19 0.42 7.53
C GLN A 108 10.01 -0.73 8.15
N ALA A 109 10.97 -1.29 7.41
CA ALA A 109 11.90 -2.28 7.95
C ALA A 109 12.82 -1.68 9.03
N TRP A 110 13.25 -0.42 8.85
CA TRP A 110 14.02 0.30 9.86
C TRP A 110 13.20 0.54 11.13
N GLU A 111 11.95 0.97 10.99
CA GLU A 111 11.03 1.16 12.11
C GLU A 111 10.81 -0.15 12.89
N TYR A 112 10.64 -1.28 12.19
CA TYR A 112 10.53 -2.59 12.84
C TYR A 112 11.81 -2.97 13.58
N THR A 113 12.98 -2.87 12.95
CA THR A 113 14.24 -3.22 13.61
C THR A 113 14.53 -2.33 14.81
N HIS A 114 14.15 -1.04 14.76
CA HIS A 114 14.23 -0.14 15.90
C HIS A 114 13.36 -0.62 17.07
N PHE A 115 12.15 -1.09 16.81
CA PHE A 115 11.26 -1.62 17.86
C PHE A 115 11.66 -3.02 18.37
N PHE A 116 12.17 -3.90 17.52
CA PHE A 116 12.59 -5.25 17.92
C PHE A 116 13.95 -5.30 18.64
N ILE A 117 14.89 -4.43 18.25
CA ILE A 117 16.26 -4.42 18.80
C ILE A 117 16.40 -3.40 19.94
N GLY A 118 15.66 -2.29 19.88
CA GLY A 118 15.66 -1.22 20.89
C GLY A 118 14.90 -1.54 22.18
N ASN A 119 14.89 -2.79 22.64
CA ASN A 119 14.06 -3.26 23.77
C ASN A 119 14.24 -2.43 25.06
N GLU A 120 15.42 -1.87 25.32
CA GLU A 120 15.66 -1.02 26.51
C GLU A 120 15.02 0.38 26.37
N HIS A 121 15.08 1.00 25.19
CA HIS A 121 14.48 2.31 24.96
C HIS A 121 12.95 2.22 24.88
N LEU A 122 12.45 1.19 24.20
CA LEU A 122 11.02 0.89 24.10
C LEU A 122 10.43 0.52 25.47
N GLY A 123 11.17 -0.22 26.31
CA GLY A 123 10.77 -0.54 27.68
C GLY A 123 10.55 0.70 28.55
N ASN A 124 11.41 1.73 28.40
CA ASN A 124 11.26 3.01 29.11
C ASN A 124 10.08 3.84 28.57
N MET A 125 9.89 3.92 27.26
CA MET A 125 8.73 4.62 26.67
C MET A 125 7.38 3.92 26.98
N LEU A 126 7.38 2.59 27.06
CA LEU A 126 6.21 1.81 27.49
C LEU A 126 5.92 2.02 28.98
N ALA A 127 6.94 2.08 29.83
CA ALA A 127 6.77 2.36 31.26
C ALA A 127 6.14 3.74 31.52
N GLU A 128 6.50 4.76 30.72
CA GLU A 128 5.88 6.09 30.78
C GLU A 128 4.41 6.11 30.34
N THR A 129 3.97 5.14 29.52
CA THR A 129 2.57 4.98 29.09
C THR A 129 1.77 4.02 29.98
N GLY A 130 2.35 3.53 31.08
CA GLY A 130 1.72 2.59 32.01
C GLY A 130 1.65 1.14 31.52
N LEU A 131 2.44 0.80 30.49
CA LEU A 131 2.54 -0.53 29.91
C LEU A 131 3.87 -1.20 30.30
N SER A 132 3.86 -2.51 30.54
CA SER A 132 5.06 -3.31 30.78
C SER A 132 5.90 -3.43 29.52
N GLY A 133 7.24 -3.35 29.64
CA GLY A 133 8.18 -3.20 28.51
C GLY A 133 8.14 -4.27 27.41
N ASN A 134 7.46 -5.39 27.64
CA ASN A 134 7.25 -6.42 26.61
C ASN A 134 5.96 -6.24 25.82
N GLN A 135 4.99 -5.38 26.19
CA GLN A 135 3.64 -5.36 25.59
C GLN A 135 3.57 -4.88 24.13
N PHE A 136 4.68 -4.45 23.53
CA PHE A 136 4.74 -4.14 22.11
C PHE A 136 5.24 -5.32 21.25
N LEU A 137 5.67 -6.45 21.82
CA LEU A 137 5.89 -7.64 20.99
C LEU A 137 4.54 -8.21 20.49
N PRO A 138 4.51 -8.83 19.30
CA PRO A 138 3.30 -9.45 18.76
C PRO A 138 2.66 -10.48 19.70
N THR A 139 3.46 -11.07 20.60
CA THR A 139 3.07 -12.18 21.48
C THR A 139 2.55 -11.75 22.86
N THR A 140 2.70 -10.48 23.23
CA THR A 140 2.62 -10.03 24.63
C THR A 140 1.69 -8.82 24.82
N GLY A 141 1.30 -8.13 23.76
CA GLY A 141 0.27 -7.09 23.88
C GLY A 141 -0.54 -6.85 22.62
N ILE A 142 -1.79 -6.48 22.87
CA ILE A 142 -2.84 -6.34 21.86
C ILE A 142 -2.51 -5.20 20.89
N TYR A 143 -1.90 -4.12 21.37
CA TYR A 143 -1.48 -2.98 20.55
C TYR A 143 -0.42 -3.38 19.52
N GLY A 144 0.67 -4.03 19.96
CA GLY A 144 1.71 -4.54 19.08
C GLY A 144 1.18 -5.58 18.08
N ALA A 145 0.33 -6.51 18.53
CA ALA A 145 -0.28 -7.51 17.66
C ALA A 145 -1.11 -6.89 16.53
N VAL A 146 -1.97 -5.91 16.84
CA VAL A 146 -2.78 -5.19 15.83
C VAL A 146 -1.89 -4.36 14.90
N PHE A 147 -0.90 -3.65 15.46
CA PHE A 147 0.06 -2.85 14.71
C PHE A 147 0.82 -3.71 13.68
N TYR A 148 1.51 -4.76 14.14
CA TYR A 148 2.33 -5.60 13.27
C TYR A 148 1.50 -6.39 12.27
N THR A 149 0.35 -6.94 12.68
CA THR A 149 -0.51 -7.69 11.75
C THR A 149 -0.98 -6.79 10.60
N THR A 150 -1.46 -5.59 10.91
CA THR A 150 -1.96 -4.64 9.91
C THR A 150 -0.84 -4.14 9.02
N THR A 151 0.28 -3.69 9.61
CA THR A 151 1.38 -3.07 8.86
C THR A 151 2.22 -4.09 8.09
N MET A 152 2.43 -5.32 8.60
CA MET A 152 3.09 -6.39 7.84
C MET A 152 2.25 -6.87 6.67
N PHE A 153 0.94 -7.05 6.86
CA PHE A 153 0.04 -7.43 5.76
C PHE A 153 0.08 -6.37 4.66
N HIS A 154 0.04 -5.08 5.02
CA HIS A 154 0.24 -4.00 4.06
C HIS A 154 1.63 -4.02 3.39
N GLY A 155 2.70 -4.18 4.18
CA GLY A 155 4.07 -4.21 3.67
C GLY A 155 4.30 -5.34 2.64
N LEU A 156 3.66 -6.49 2.81
CA LEU A 156 3.66 -7.58 1.83
C LEU A 156 2.97 -7.20 0.51
N HIS A 157 1.88 -6.43 0.57
CA HIS A 157 1.21 -5.91 -0.62
C HIS A 157 2.09 -4.89 -1.36
N VAL A 158 2.72 -3.96 -0.62
CA VAL A 158 3.68 -3.01 -1.21
C VAL A 158 4.84 -3.74 -1.88
N LEU A 159 5.44 -4.73 -1.20
CA LEU A 159 6.50 -5.56 -1.77
C LEU A 159 6.05 -6.26 -3.05
N SER A 160 4.86 -6.86 -3.04
CA SER A 160 4.28 -7.53 -4.22
C SER A 160 4.03 -6.54 -5.37
N GLY A 161 3.56 -5.33 -5.06
CA GLY A 161 3.41 -4.24 -6.02
C GLY A 161 4.74 -3.80 -6.61
N VAL A 162 5.79 -3.64 -5.79
CA VAL A 162 7.13 -3.25 -6.24
C VAL A 162 7.70 -4.31 -7.19
N ILE A 163 7.54 -5.59 -6.86
CA ILE A 163 7.94 -6.70 -7.72
C ILE A 163 7.17 -6.64 -9.05
N TYR A 164 5.84 -6.44 -8.99
CA TYR A 164 5.01 -6.38 -10.19
C TYR A 164 5.41 -5.21 -11.12
N LEU A 165 5.60 -4.01 -10.56
CA LEU A 165 6.07 -2.85 -11.31
C LEU A 165 7.48 -3.04 -11.86
N SER A 166 8.37 -3.71 -11.12
CA SER A 166 9.74 -4.01 -11.57
C SER A 166 9.76 -4.94 -12.78
N VAL A 167 8.84 -5.92 -12.85
CA VAL A 167 8.66 -6.77 -14.03
C VAL A 167 8.17 -5.94 -15.22
N ILE A 168 7.22 -5.03 -15.01
CA ILE A 168 6.72 -4.12 -16.05
C ILE A 168 7.82 -3.17 -16.54
N LEU A 169 8.63 -2.63 -15.64
CA LEU A 169 9.79 -1.80 -15.98
C LEU A 169 10.80 -2.58 -16.83
N SER A 170 11.08 -3.83 -16.46
CA SER A 170 11.97 -4.71 -17.22
C SER A 170 11.44 -4.98 -18.64
N MET A 171 10.12 -5.11 -18.80
CA MET A 171 9.50 -5.20 -20.12
C MET A 171 9.58 -3.87 -20.88
N ALA A 172 9.51 -2.73 -20.18
CA ALA A 172 9.57 -1.39 -20.77
C ALA A 172 10.95 -1.08 -21.36
N LEU A 173 11.99 -1.48 -20.64
CA LEU A 173 13.37 -1.34 -21.08
C LEU A 173 13.68 -2.16 -22.33
N LYS A 174 13.03 -3.31 -22.50
CA LYS A 174 13.19 -4.19 -23.68
C LYS A 174 12.41 -3.71 -24.92
N GLN A 175 11.77 -2.54 -24.86
CA GLN A 175 10.91 -1.98 -25.93
C GLN A 175 9.84 -2.95 -26.46
N LYS A 176 9.42 -3.93 -25.66
CA LYS A 176 8.35 -4.87 -26.04
C LYS A 176 6.94 -4.28 -25.91
N PHE A 177 6.81 -2.99 -25.59
CA PHE A 177 5.53 -2.29 -25.62
C PHE A 177 5.29 -1.76 -27.03
N ALA A 178 4.78 -2.64 -27.89
CA ALA A 178 3.97 -2.19 -29.00
C ALA A 178 2.70 -1.55 -28.42
N SER A 179 2.28 -0.42 -28.99
CA SER A 179 1.18 0.50 -28.62
C SER A 179 -0.18 -0.12 -28.24
N ASP A 180 -0.33 -1.44 -28.29
CA ASP A 180 -1.60 -2.18 -28.25
C ASP A 180 -1.81 -2.98 -26.93
N ASN A 181 -0.95 -2.80 -25.91
CA ASN A 181 -0.97 -3.64 -24.70
C ASN A 181 -0.77 -2.86 -23.39
N TYR A 182 -1.25 -1.62 -23.32
CA TYR A 182 -1.16 -0.78 -22.10
C TYR A 182 -2.12 -1.22 -20.98
N ASP A 183 -3.09 -2.09 -21.28
CA ASP A 183 -4.00 -2.71 -20.30
C ASP A 183 -3.27 -3.29 -19.09
N ARG A 184 -2.10 -3.91 -19.30
CA ARG A 184 -1.30 -4.49 -18.21
C ARG A 184 -0.73 -3.43 -17.27
N LEU A 185 -0.34 -2.28 -17.82
CA LEU A 185 0.16 -1.15 -17.04
C LEU A 185 -0.98 -0.48 -16.28
N GLU A 186 -2.16 -0.36 -16.88
CA GLU A 186 -3.34 0.18 -16.21
C GLU A 186 -3.78 -0.71 -15.04
N ILE A 187 -3.82 -2.04 -15.23
CA ILE A 187 -4.12 -3.02 -14.18
C ILE A 187 -3.12 -2.92 -13.02
N ALA A 188 -1.82 -2.78 -13.33
CA ALA A 188 -0.80 -2.58 -12.30
C ALA A 188 -0.93 -1.23 -11.58
N GLY A 189 -1.32 -0.17 -12.30
CA GLY A 189 -1.62 1.13 -11.72
C GLY A 189 -2.79 1.07 -10.75
N LEU A 190 -3.88 0.40 -11.12
CA LEU A 190 -5.03 0.18 -10.24
C LEU A 190 -4.63 -0.53 -8.93
N PHE A 191 -3.79 -1.56 -9.02
CA PHE A 191 -3.24 -2.23 -7.83
C PHE A 191 -2.43 -1.28 -6.96
N TRP A 192 -1.52 -0.51 -7.57
CA TRP A 192 -0.64 0.41 -6.85
C TRP A 192 -1.42 1.52 -6.12
N HIS A 193 -2.40 2.12 -6.80
CA HIS A 193 -3.28 3.13 -6.21
C HIS A 193 -4.12 2.58 -5.06
N PHE A 194 -4.58 1.32 -5.17
CA PHE A 194 -5.31 0.68 -4.10
C PHE A 194 -4.44 0.48 -2.85
N ILE A 195 -3.20 0.02 -3.02
CA ILE A 195 -2.24 -0.12 -1.91
C ILE A 195 -2.04 1.23 -1.22
N ASP A 196 -1.78 2.30 -1.98
CA ASP A 196 -1.60 3.65 -1.44
C ASP A 196 -2.82 4.14 -0.64
N LEU A 197 -4.03 3.94 -1.16
CA LEU A 197 -5.28 4.29 -0.48
C LEU A 197 -5.42 3.55 0.87
N VAL A 198 -5.14 2.24 0.87
CA VAL A 198 -5.19 1.44 2.10
C VAL A 198 -4.18 1.96 3.13
N TRP A 199 -2.97 2.36 2.70
CA TRP A 199 -1.97 2.88 3.61
C TRP A 199 -2.42 4.16 4.32
N ILE A 200 -3.05 5.09 3.59
CA ILE A 200 -3.58 6.34 4.19
C ILE A 200 -4.56 6.01 5.32
N LEU A 201 -5.40 5.00 5.13
CA LEU A 201 -6.37 4.58 6.12
C LEU A 201 -5.70 3.86 7.31
N VAL A 202 -4.71 3.00 7.06
CA VAL A 202 -3.89 2.36 8.11
C VAL A 202 -3.14 3.41 8.94
N PHE A 203 -2.49 4.37 8.31
CA PHE A 203 -1.78 5.47 8.97
C PHE A 203 -2.75 6.26 9.86
N THR A 204 -3.91 6.62 9.35
CA THR A 204 -4.91 7.39 10.12
C THR A 204 -5.42 6.61 11.34
N LEU A 205 -5.75 5.33 11.19
CA LEU A 205 -6.35 4.55 12.28
C LEU A 205 -5.36 4.00 13.31
N ILE A 206 -4.11 3.74 12.91
CA ILE A 206 -3.11 3.09 13.77
C ILE A 206 -2.09 4.08 14.33
N TYR A 207 -1.68 5.09 13.56
CA TYR A 207 -0.67 6.06 14.00
C TYR A 207 -1.25 7.33 14.62
N LEU A 208 -2.42 7.79 14.16
CA LEU A 208 -3.02 9.04 14.63
C LEU A 208 -4.14 8.86 15.66
N LEU A 209 -4.92 7.78 15.53
CA LEU A 209 -6.01 7.46 16.43
C LEU A 209 -5.47 6.58 17.54
#